data_AF-A0A970XCJ1-F1
#
_entry.id   AF-A0A970XCJ1-F1
#
_cell.length_a   1.000
_cell.length_b   1.000
_cell.length_c   1.000
_cell.angle_alpha   90.00
_cell.angle_beta   90.00
_cell.angle_gamma   90.00
#
_symmetry.space_group_name_H-M   'P 1'
#
loop_
_entity.id
_entity.type
_entity.pdbx_description
1 polymer ?
#
loop_
_entity_poly.entity_id
_entity_poly.type
_entity_poly.pdbx_seq_one_letter_code
_entity_poly.pdbx_strand_id
1 'polypeptide(L)'
;MLPYWDVKCNGRTVCALWVDGSDSVPGPWTIWSAEEPDSWAFWSDGEDNRKHVSAMVDEHIKEIAWANVNVCGNCGGCGKPGGRRKTVLGKNFDALCNATMQFVNPNAEALSCAKKMVDIRVADIFSDVERV
;
A
#
# COMPACT_ATOMS: atom_id res chain seq x y z
N MET A 1 -6.52 -13.21 -17.21
CA MET A 1 -5.86 -12.58 -16.05
C MET A 1 -4.51 -12.12 -16.56
N LEU A 2 -4.35 -10.81 -16.80
CA LEU A 2 -3.05 -10.29 -17.26
C LEU A 2 -2.08 -10.31 -16.07
N PRO A 3 -0.81 -10.68 -16.27
CA PRO A 3 0.12 -10.90 -15.17
C PRO A 3 0.55 -9.57 -14.57
N TYR A 4 0.16 -9.32 -13.32
CA TYR A 4 0.91 -8.41 -12.46
C TYR A 4 2.11 -9.16 -11.85
N TRP A 5 3.12 -8.42 -11.44
CA TRP A 5 4.37 -8.92 -10.89
C TRP A 5 4.42 -8.62 -9.38
N ASP A 6 4.53 -9.66 -8.56
CA ASP A 6 4.81 -9.51 -7.14
C ASP A 6 6.30 -9.20 -6.95
N VAL A 7 6.60 -8.06 -6.34
CA VAL A 7 7.96 -7.69 -5.93
C VAL A 7 8.16 -8.18 -4.50
N LYS A 8 9.14 -9.07 -4.31
CA LYS A 8 9.41 -9.71 -3.02
C LYS A 8 10.75 -9.30 -2.42
N CYS A 9 10.79 -9.20 -1.11
CA CYS A 9 11.99 -9.02 -0.31
C CYS A 9 11.93 -10.00 0.88
N ASN A 10 13.00 -10.77 1.09
CA ASN A 10 13.08 -11.80 2.12
C ASN A 10 11.84 -12.72 2.19
N GLY A 11 11.37 -13.19 1.03
CA GLY A 11 10.21 -14.08 0.92
C GLY A 11 8.83 -13.43 1.10
N ARG A 12 8.76 -12.16 1.51
CA ARG A 12 7.52 -11.39 1.69
C ARG A 12 7.27 -10.43 0.53
N THR A 13 6.01 -10.16 0.23
CA THR A 13 5.64 -9.22 -0.83
C THR A 13 5.75 -7.78 -0.31
N VAL A 14 6.43 -6.95 -1.10
CA VAL A 14 6.64 -5.52 -0.82
C VAL A 14 5.60 -4.67 -1.54
N CYS A 15 5.40 -4.94 -2.83
CA CYS A 15 4.38 -4.34 -3.69
C CYS A 15 4.07 -5.26 -4.87
N ALA A 16 2.99 -4.95 -5.59
CA ALA A 16 2.70 -5.54 -6.90
C ALA A 16 2.79 -4.47 -7.98
N LEU A 17 3.35 -4.84 -9.13
CA LEU A 17 3.51 -3.97 -10.29
C LEU A 17 2.72 -4.53 -11.47
N TRP A 18 2.02 -3.67 -12.20
CA TRP A 18 1.45 -4.03 -13.48
C TRP A 18 1.95 -3.06 -14.53
N VAL A 19 2.61 -3.58 -15.56
CA VAL A 19 3.12 -2.84 -16.72
C VAL A 19 2.21 -3.09 -17.92
N ASP A 20 2.01 -2.07 -18.75
CA ASP A 20 1.11 -2.01 -19.90
C ASP A 20 -0.39 -2.10 -19.59
N GLY A 21 -0.75 -2.13 -18.29
CA GLY A 21 -2.13 -1.98 -17.81
C GLY A 21 -3.16 -2.90 -18.49
N SER A 22 -4.42 -2.46 -18.47
CA SER A 22 -5.55 -3.01 -19.23
C SER A 22 -6.66 -1.97 -19.34
N ASP A 23 -7.76 -2.32 -20.01
CA ASP A 23 -8.94 -1.47 -20.09
C ASP A 23 -9.53 -1.11 -18.71
N SER A 24 -9.37 -1.99 -17.71
CA SER A 24 -9.86 -1.75 -16.34
C SER A 24 -8.87 -1.06 -15.41
N VAL A 25 -7.57 -1.08 -15.75
CA VAL A 25 -6.51 -0.38 -15.04
C VAL A 25 -5.59 0.23 -16.10
N PRO A 26 -5.88 1.46 -16.58
CA PRO A 26 -5.16 2.03 -17.70
C PRO A 26 -3.68 2.17 -17.36
N GLY A 27 -2.81 1.61 -18.20
CA GLY A 27 -1.35 1.72 -18.11
C GLY A 27 -0.81 2.91 -18.90
N PRO A 28 0.48 3.24 -18.78
CA PRO A 28 1.56 2.25 -18.92
C PRO A 28 1.96 1.48 -17.65
N TRP A 29 1.68 1.93 -16.43
CA TRP A 29 2.04 1.14 -15.24
C TRP A 29 1.28 1.54 -13.97
N THR A 30 1.08 0.57 -13.08
CA THR A 30 0.41 0.73 -11.78
C THR A 30 1.18 0.02 -10.67
N ILE A 31 1.22 0.63 -9.48
CA ILE A 31 1.80 0.04 -8.27
C ILE A 31 0.71 -0.17 -7.22
N TRP A 32 0.57 -1.38 -6.69
CA TRP A 32 -0.24 -1.66 -5.51
C TRP A 32 0.62 -1.96 -4.29
N SER A 33 0.13 -1.58 -3.12
CA SER A 33 0.60 -2.18 -1.87
C SER A 33 0.38 -3.69 -1.91
N ALA A 34 1.23 -4.46 -1.22
CA ALA A 34 0.99 -5.88 -1.04
C ALA A 34 -0.41 -6.17 -0.45
N GLU A 35 -0.94 -7.37 -0.69
CA GLU A 35 -2.17 -7.85 -0.06
C GLU A 35 -1.89 -8.63 1.23
N GLU A 36 -0.80 -8.28 1.92
CA GLU A 36 -0.46 -8.86 3.21
C GLU A 36 -1.09 -8.04 4.35
N PRO A 37 -1.54 -8.69 5.44
CA PRO A 37 -1.88 -7.97 6.67
C PRO A 37 -0.76 -7.00 7.04
N ASP A 38 -1.14 -5.78 7.44
CA ASP A 38 -0.23 -4.69 7.85
C ASP A 38 0.70 -4.12 6.77
N SER A 39 0.66 -4.61 5.52
CA SER A 39 1.42 -4.00 4.43
C SER A 39 0.88 -2.62 4.05
N TRP A 40 1.75 -1.61 4.20
CA TRP A 40 1.50 -0.18 3.90
C TRP A 40 0.31 0.44 4.68
N ALA A 41 -0.28 -0.32 5.61
CA ALA A 41 -1.35 0.10 6.50
C ALA A 41 -0.77 0.21 7.91
N PHE A 42 -0.51 1.45 8.35
CA PHE A 42 0.01 1.74 9.68
C PHE A 42 -1.18 1.92 10.63
N TRP A 43 -1.72 0.80 11.08
CA TRP A 43 -2.81 0.77 12.05
C TRP A 43 -2.38 1.38 13.38
N SER A 44 -3.12 2.36 13.88
CA SER A 44 -3.03 2.80 15.26
C SER A 44 -4.32 2.46 15.98
N ASP A 45 -4.42 1.26 16.53
CA ASP A 45 -5.38 0.97 17.61
C ASP A 45 -4.76 0.00 18.66
N GLY A 46 -3.43 -0.15 18.67
CA GLY A 46 -2.73 -0.94 19.69
C GLY A 46 -1.39 -0.31 20.04
N GLU A 47 -1.10 -0.23 21.33
CA GLU A 47 0.22 0.09 21.86
C GLU A 47 1.21 -1.05 21.53
N ASP A 48 1.69 -1.13 20.30
CA ASP A 48 3.06 -1.59 20.07
C ASP A 48 3.57 -1.25 18.65
N ASN A 49 4.74 -0.63 18.61
CA ASN A 49 5.67 -0.52 17.47
C ASN A 49 5.36 0.25 16.17
N ARG A 50 4.16 0.79 15.90
CA ARG A 50 3.88 1.46 14.59
C ARG A 50 3.88 3.00 14.56
N LYS A 51 4.19 3.66 15.68
CA LYS A 51 4.38 5.13 15.74
C LYS A 51 5.58 5.62 14.90
N HIS A 52 6.56 4.75 14.64
CA HIS A 52 7.79 5.12 13.92
C HIS A 52 7.57 5.46 12.45
N VAL A 53 6.62 4.80 11.78
CA VAL A 53 6.49 4.97 10.33
C VAL A 53 5.78 6.25 9.92
N SER A 54 4.76 6.68 10.68
CA SER A 54 4.13 8.00 10.47
C SER A 54 5.12 9.15 10.68
N ALA A 55 6.16 8.95 11.50
CA ALA A 55 7.25 9.91 11.70
C ALA A 55 8.31 9.88 10.58
N MET A 56 8.34 8.85 9.72
CA MET A 56 9.29 8.73 8.60
C MET A 56 8.84 9.45 7.32
N VAL A 57 7.61 9.97 7.31
CA VAL A 57 7.02 10.69 6.18
C VAL A 57 6.47 12.04 6.64
N ASP A 58 6.83 13.09 5.91
CA ASP A 58 6.29 14.42 6.10
C ASP A 58 4.82 14.53 5.63
N GLU A 59 4.18 15.65 5.95
CA GLU A 59 2.77 15.88 5.58
C GLU A 59 2.56 15.91 4.06
N HIS A 60 3.54 16.35 3.28
CA HIS A 60 3.40 16.37 1.82
C HIS A 60 3.31 14.94 1.25
N ILE A 61 4.17 14.03 1.72
CA ILE A 61 4.10 12.62 1.35
C ILE A 61 2.81 11.95 1.86
N LYS A 62 2.33 12.33 3.05
CA LYS A 62 1.04 11.83 3.57
C LYS A 62 -0.14 12.22 2.68
N GLU A 63 -0.23 13.48 2.24
CA GLU A 63 -1.30 13.92 1.34
C GLU A 63 -1.27 13.17 0.01
N ILE A 64 -0.09 12.94 -0.57
CA ILE A 64 0.04 12.13 -1.78
C ILE A 64 -0.40 10.69 -1.52
N ALA A 65 0.03 10.09 -0.41
CA ALA A 65 -0.35 8.72 -0.06
C ALA A 65 -1.86 8.58 0.17
N TRP A 66 -2.47 9.54 0.86
CA TRP A 66 -3.91 9.58 1.08
C TRP A 66 -4.71 9.77 -0.21
N ALA A 67 -4.20 10.54 -1.16
CA ALA A 67 -4.81 10.70 -2.48
C ALA A 67 -4.76 9.40 -3.32
N ASN A 68 -3.88 8.46 -2.97
CA ASN A 68 -3.67 7.19 -3.67
C ASN A 68 -4.12 5.96 -2.85
N VAL A 69 -5.01 6.14 -1.86
CA VAL A 69 -5.67 5.00 -1.20
C VAL A 69 -6.59 4.29 -2.18
N ASN A 70 -6.60 2.96 -2.10
CA ASN A 70 -7.36 2.12 -3.02
C ASN A 70 -8.74 1.84 -2.43
N VAL A 71 -9.77 2.52 -2.95
CA VAL A 71 -11.16 2.31 -2.55
C VAL A 71 -11.65 0.97 -3.12
N CYS A 72 -12.39 0.21 -2.31
CA CYS A 72 -12.89 -1.09 -2.70
C CYS A 72 -13.90 -0.99 -3.86
N GLY A 73 -13.55 -1.58 -5.01
CA GLY A 73 -14.44 -1.70 -6.17
C GLY A 73 -15.46 -2.85 -6.10
N ASN A 74 -15.67 -3.46 -4.93
CA ASN A 74 -16.60 -4.59 -4.73
C ASN A 74 -16.31 -5.84 -5.58
N CYS A 75 -15.05 -6.13 -5.91
CA CYS A 75 -14.65 -7.30 -6.70
C CYS A 75 -14.77 -8.66 -5.97
N GLY A 76 -15.16 -8.67 -4.70
CA GLY A 76 -15.23 -9.87 -3.84
C GLY A 76 -13.95 -10.19 -3.07
N GLY A 77 -12.78 -9.65 -3.47
CA GLY A 77 -11.49 -9.94 -2.82
C GLY A 77 -11.41 -9.53 -1.35
N CYS A 78 -12.17 -8.51 -0.93
CA CYS A 78 -12.20 -8.05 0.46
C CYS A 78 -13.00 -8.95 1.42
N GLY A 79 -13.72 -9.96 0.90
CA GLY A 79 -14.56 -10.89 1.66
C GLY A 79 -15.95 -10.35 2.02
N LYS A 80 -16.15 -9.02 2.03
CA LYS A 80 -17.45 -8.35 2.20
C LYS A 80 -17.60 -7.19 1.21
N PRO A 81 -18.83 -6.89 0.74
CA PRO A 81 -19.11 -5.65 0.01
C PRO A 81 -18.75 -4.43 0.86
N GLY A 82 -18.21 -3.39 0.22
CA GLY A 82 -17.91 -2.13 0.88
C GLY A 82 -16.54 -2.04 1.55
N GLY A 83 -15.62 -2.98 1.31
CA GLY A 83 -14.22 -2.87 1.73
C GLY A 83 -13.98 -2.99 3.24
N ARG A 84 -12.84 -2.46 3.71
CA ARG A 84 -12.43 -2.48 5.12
C ARG A 84 -12.14 -1.08 5.62
N ARG A 85 -12.46 -0.82 6.89
CA ARG A 85 -11.94 0.35 7.61
C ARG A 85 -10.45 0.17 7.83
N LYS A 86 -9.63 1.17 7.48
CA LYS A 86 -8.18 1.18 7.72
C LYS A 86 -7.66 2.53 8.18
N THR A 87 -6.64 2.52 9.02
CA THR A 87 -5.84 3.71 9.32
C THR A 87 -4.62 3.73 8.42
N VAL A 88 -4.45 4.82 7.68
CA VAL A 88 -3.32 5.04 6.77
C VAL A 88 -2.60 6.29 7.21
N LEU A 89 -1.35 6.15 7.66
CA LEU A 89 -0.49 7.25 8.11
C LEU A 89 -1.17 8.18 9.13
N GLY A 90 -1.95 7.61 10.06
CA GLY A 90 -2.66 8.34 11.11
C GLY A 90 -4.02 8.90 10.73
N LYS A 91 -4.49 8.71 9.50
CA LYS A 91 -5.84 9.09 9.05
C LYS A 91 -6.71 7.87 8.82
N ASN A 92 -7.95 7.90 9.30
CA ASN A 92 -8.91 6.81 9.14
C ASN A 92 -9.64 6.92 7.81
N PHE A 93 -9.77 5.77 7.13
CA PHE A 93 -10.51 5.60 5.90
C PHE A 93 -11.48 4.43 6.03
N ASP A 94 -12.67 4.60 5.48
CA ASP A 94 -13.64 3.52 5.32
C ASP A 94 -13.57 2.97 3.88
N ALA A 95 -14.06 1.74 3.71
CA ALA A 95 -14.21 1.10 2.42
C ALA A 95 -12.95 0.94 1.55
N LEU A 96 -11.79 0.71 2.16
CA LEU A 96 -10.57 0.41 1.41
C LEU A 96 -10.48 -1.05 0.97
N CYS A 97 -9.81 -1.29 -0.15
CA CYS A 97 -9.47 -2.60 -0.68
C CYS A 97 -8.43 -3.32 0.22
N ASN A 98 -8.22 -4.63 0.03
CA ASN A 98 -7.16 -5.39 0.72
C ASN A 98 -5.77 -4.81 0.40
N ALA A 99 -5.47 -4.57 -0.88
CA ALA A 99 -4.38 -3.70 -1.28
C ALA A 99 -4.76 -2.26 -0.91
N THR A 100 -4.19 -1.74 0.18
CA THR A 100 -4.52 -0.43 0.79
C THR A 100 -4.25 0.75 -0.15
N MET A 101 -3.22 0.69 -0.99
CA MET A 101 -2.84 1.78 -1.89
C MET A 101 -2.74 1.31 -3.33
N GLN A 102 -3.02 2.23 -4.24
CA GLN A 102 -2.91 2.05 -5.68
C GLN A 102 -2.43 3.35 -6.32
N PHE A 103 -1.27 3.30 -6.96
CA PHE A 103 -0.70 4.39 -7.74
C PHE A 103 -0.85 4.07 -9.22
N VAL A 104 -1.89 4.61 -9.86
CA VAL A 104 -2.17 4.41 -11.30
C VAL A 104 -1.47 5.50 -12.11
N ASN A 105 -0.61 5.12 -13.05
CA ASN A 105 0.18 6.03 -13.89
C ASN A 105 0.74 7.23 -13.10
N PRO A 106 1.50 6.97 -12.02
CA PRO A 106 1.89 8.03 -11.12
C PRO A 106 2.79 9.05 -11.82
N ASN A 107 2.56 10.33 -11.52
CA ASN A 107 3.50 11.39 -11.86
C ASN A 107 4.78 11.27 -11.00
N ALA A 108 5.74 12.17 -11.20
CA ALA A 108 7.03 12.12 -10.49
C ALA A 108 6.89 12.13 -8.95
N GLU A 109 5.97 12.93 -8.41
CA GLU A 109 5.73 13.03 -6.96
C GLU A 109 5.04 11.78 -6.40
N ALA A 110 4.00 11.30 -7.09
CA ALA A 110 3.30 10.08 -6.75
C ALA A 110 4.23 8.86 -6.81
N LEU A 111 5.14 8.81 -7.78
CA LEU A 111 6.15 7.76 -7.87
C LEU A 111 7.16 7.85 -6.71
N SER A 112 7.62 9.06 -6.38
CA SER A 112 8.49 9.28 -5.23
C SER A 112 7.84 8.82 -3.92
N CYS A 113 6.56 9.15 -3.74
CA CYS A 113 5.74 8.66 -2.63
C CYS A 113 5.64 7.14 -2.63
N ALA A 114 5.30 6.50 -3.76
CA ALA A 114 5.19 5.05 -3.87
C ALA A 114 6.53 4.36 -3.53
N LYS A 115 7.66 4.91 -3.99
CA LYS A 115 9.00 4.44 -3.63
C LYS A 115 9.23 4.54 -2.12
N LYS A 116 8.85 5.65 -1.49
CA LYS A 116 8.98 5.81 -0.03
C LYS A 116 8.15 4.77 0.73
N MET A 117 6.95 4.45 0.26
CA MET A 117 6.11 3.40 0.84
C MET A 117 6.74 2.01 0.69
N VAL A 118 7.34 1.72 -0.47
CA VAL A 118 8.14 0.51 -0.72
C VAL A 118 9.31 0.43 0.28
N ASP A 119 10.11 1.49 0.41
CA ASP A 119 11.29 1.53 1.28
C ASP A 119 10.91 1.26 2.75
N ILE A 120 9.82 1.86 3.20
CA ILE A 120 9.25 1.64 4.54
C ILE A 120 8.89 0.16 4.74
N ARG A 121 8.23 -0.46 3.75
CA ARG A 121 7.85 -1.87 3.83
C ARG A 121 9.06 -2.80 3.83
N VAL A 122 10.08 -2.48 3.06
CA VAL A 122 11.35 -3.22 3.09
C VAL A 122 11.97 -3.13 4.49
N ALA A 123 12.04 -1.94 5.09
CA ALA A 123 12.58 -1.77 6.44
C ALA A 123 11.79 -2.58 7.49
N ASP A 124 10.46 -2.55 7.41
CA ASP A 124 9.55 -3.33 8.26
C ASP A 124 9.81 -4.84 8.16
N ILE A 125 9.97 -5.36 6.92
CA ILE A 125 10.30 -6.77 6.69
C ILE A 125 11.62 -7.16 7.36
N PHE A 126 12.65 -6.31 7.31
CA PHE A 126 13.92 -6.60 7.95
C PHE A 126 13.88 -6.45 9.48
N SER A 127 13.13 -5.49 10.01
CA SER A 127 12.94 -5.34 11.46
C SER A 127 12.19 -6.52 12.09
N ASP A 128 11.25 -7.13 11.36
CA ASP A 128 10.58 -8.36 11.81
C ASP A 128 11.53 -9.55 11.87
N VAL A 129 12.51 -9.64 10.97
CA VAL A 129 13.48 -10.73 10.91
C VAL A 129 14.45 -10.69 12.08
N GLU A 130 14.88 -9.50 12.51
CA GLU A 130 15.77 -9.32 13.65
C GLU A 130 15.10 -9.62 15.00
N ARG A 131 13.76 -9.74 15.02
CA ARG A 131 12.96 -10.07 16.21
C ARG A 131 12.71 -11.56 16.40
N VAL A 132 13.10 -12.40 15.42
CA VAL A 132 12.97 -13.87 15.43
C VAL A 132 14.30 -14.51 15.77
#